data_AF-A0A7S1MJW9-F1
#
_entry.id   AF-A0A7S1MJW9-F1
#
_cell.length_a   1.000
_cell.length_b   1.000
_cell.length_c   1.000
_cell.angle_alpha   90.00
_cell.angle_beta   90.00
_cell.angle_gamma   90.00
#
_symmetry.space_group_name_H-M   'P 1'
#
loop_
_entity.id
_entity.type
_entity.pdbx_description
1 polymer ?
#
loop_
_entity_poly.entity_id
_entity_poly.type
_entity_poly.pdbx_seq_one_letter_code
_entity_poly.pdbx_strand_id
1 'polypeptide(L)'
;MRRVCSRAVAMTGLASSKRHLTPAEDLKKLYESDFEKSSFPTAVVPSESSVFAQFLYKAGESKNNFDAILKDFETVDAATKKLPVFWERTVDVETTPEFKSLTPATIFTMKWMQANGMLGDLANVRATFETFVNAKKNRVVAKIYIPGPEKDHAAAVKDAKEAAKKIHAAAQSKASLDFAIVQDKEFASGWAVECMNKFHSTAKGHHDDSGSAQAADVDYTNLPAHAPIKTVWNDNVETEVLRKYIDQLAKFDLEEQVNGV
;
A
#
# COMPACT_ATOMS: atom_id res chain seq x y z
N MET A 1 -35.08 -11.03 -36.58
CA MET A 1 -35.47 -9.60 -36.47
C MET A 1 -36.21 -9.36 -35.16
N ARG A 2 -35.57 -8.72 -34.18
CA ARG A 2 -36.24 -8.04 -33.06
C ARG A 2 -35.51 -6.73 -32.82
N ARG A 3 -36.21 -5.62 -33.05
CA ARG A 3 -35.78 -4.26 -32.76
C ARG A 3 -35.90 -4.03 -31.26
N VAL A 4 -34.89 -3.44 -30.64
CA VAL A 4 -35.04 -2.75 -29.35
C VAL A 4 -34.67 -1.30 -29.57
N CYS A 5 -35.64 -0.43 -29.26
CA CYS A 5 -35.70 0.97 -29.58
C CYS A 5 -34.56 1.79 -28.98
N SER A 6 -33.93 2.60 -29.83
CA SER A 6 -33.18 3.79 -29.48
C SER A 6 -34.08 4.74 -28.69
N ARG A 7 -33.82 4.93 -27.39
CA ARG A 7 -34.44 5.98 -26.61
C ARG A 7 -33.45 7.15 -26.55
N ALA A 8 -33.61 8.07 -27.49
CA ALA A 8 -32.97 9.38 -27.46
C ALA A 8 -33.44 10.10 -26.17
N VAL A 9 -32.52 10.30 -25.23
CA VAL A 9 -32.76 11.17 -24.08
C VAL A 9 -32.56 12.60 -24.57
N ALA A 10 -33.69 13.30 -24.74
CA ALA A 10 -33.74 14.69 -25.13
C ALA A 10 -33.05 15.58 -24.08
N MET A 11 -31.93 16.17 -24.47
CA MET A 11 -31.22 17.23 -23.74
C MET A 11 -31.93 18.57 -23.93
N THR A 12 -33.17 18.69 -23.46
CA THR A 12 -33.91 19.96 -23.46
C THR A 12 -34.33 20.32 -22.05
N GLY A 13 -33.49 21.09 -21.37
CA GLY A 13 -33.82 21.69 -20.09
C GLY A 13 -32.60 21.96 -19.23
N LEU A 14 -31.81 22.99 -19.57
CA LEU A 14 -30.93 23.73 -18.66
C LEU A 14 -30.39 24.98 -19.38
N ALA A 15 -31.30 25.89 -19.72
CA ALA A 15 -30.94 27.29 -19.91
C ALA A 15 -30.85 27.93 -18.53
N SER A 16 -29.71 27.76 -17.86
CA SER A 16 -29.32 28.58 -16.72
C SER A 16 -27.88 29.03 -16.94
N SER A 17 -27.70 30.35 -16.92
CA SER A 17 -26.44 31.05 -17.13
C SER A 17 -25.46 30.70 -16.00
N LYS A 18 -24.67 29.65 -16.21
CA LYS A 18 -23.41 29.39 -15.52
C LYS A 18 -22.42 29.04 -16.61
N ARG A 19 -21.28 29.71 -16.66
CA ARG A 19 -20.17 29.36 -17.56
C ARG A 19 -19.61 28.01 -17.11
N HIS A 20 -20.34 26.94 -17.37
CA HIS A 20 -19.87 25.58 -17.27
C HIS A 20 -18.78 25.45 -18.32
N LEU A 21 -17.59 25.09 -17.88
CA LEU A 21 -16.42 24.92 -18.73
C LEU A 21 -16.82 23.94 -19.85
N THR A 22 -17.14 24.44 -21.04
CA THR A 22 -17.39 23.62 -22.21
C THR A 22 -16.10 22.84 -22.42
N PRO A 23 -16.10 21.50 -22.30
CA PRO A 23 -14.90 20.73 -22.57
C PRO A 23 -14.39 21.10 -23.95
N ALA A 24 -13.07 21.29 -24.09
CA ALA A 24 -12.46 21.58 -25.37
C ALA A 24 -12.94 20.55 -26.41
N GLU A 25 -13.28 21.00 -27.61
CA GLU A 25 -13.91 20.15 -28.63
C GLU A 25 -13.06 18.91 -28.95
N ASP A 26 -11.73 19.06 -28.90
CA ASP A 26 -10.76 17.97 -29.04
C ASP A 26 -10.95 16.85 -28.01
N LEU A 27 -11.28 17.20 -26.75
CA LEU A 27 -11.46 16.24 -25.67
C LEU A 27 -12.78 15.48 -25.80
N LYS A 28 -13.83 16.13 -26.33
CA LYS A 28 -15.10 15.46 -26.62
C LYS A 28 -14.94 14.45 -27.75
N LYS A 29 -14.24 14.85 -28.82
CA LYS A 29 -13.91 13.94 -29.94
C LYS A 29 -13.07 12.76 -29.48
N LEU A 30 -12.12 12.98 -28.57
CA LEU A 30 -11.34 11.89 -27.98
C LEU A 30 -12.21 10.97 -27.12
N TYR A 31 -13.08 11.53 -26.29
CA TYR A 31 -13.99 10.75 -25.43
C TYR A 31 -14.99 9.91 -26.24
N GLU A 32 -15.51 10.44 -27.35
CA GLU A 32 -16.41 9.75 -28.26
C GLU A 32 -15.68 8.74 -29.18
N SER A 33 -14.34 8.79 -29.24
CA SER A 33 -13.53 7.86 -30.01
C SER A 33 -13.22 6.58 -29.24
N ASP A 34 -12.98 5.47 -29.95
CA ASP A 34 -12.51 4.19 -29.39
C ASP A 34 -11.02 4.28 -28.94
N PHE A 35 -10.68 5.24 -28.06
CA PHE A 35 -9.31 5.46 -27.60
C PHE A 35 -8.74 4.27 -26.82
N GLU A 36 -9.58 3.44 -26.22
CA GLU A 36 -9.18 2.21 -25.50
C GLU A 36 -8.52 1.18 -26.42
N LYS A 37 -8.88 1.15 -27.71
CA LYS A 37 -8.30 0.21 -28.69
C LYS A 37 -6.98 0.71 -29.29
N SER A 38 -6.53 1.90 -28.90
CA SER A 38 -5.31 2.48 -29.41
C SER A 38 -4.06 1.84 -28.78
N SER A 39 -2.90 2.02 -29.42
CA SER A 39 -1.64 1.51 -28.88
C SER A 39 -1.17 2.35 -27.68
N PHE A 40 -0.86 1.66 -26.58
CA PHE A 40 -0.25 2.24 -25.37
C PHE A 40 1.17 1.68 -25.16
N PRO A 41 2.07 2.42 -24.47
CA PRO A 41 3.45 2.00 -24.26
C PRO A 41 3.61 0.69 -23.48
N THR A 42 2.68 0.39 -22.58
CA THR A 42 2.72 -0.78 -21.69
C THR A 42 1.31 -1.33 -21.54
N ALA A 43 1.18 -2.66 -21.44
CA ALA A 43 -0.08 -3.29 -21.06
C ALA A 43 -0.31 -3.12 -19.56
N VAL A 44 -1.41 -2.46 -19.18
CA VAL A 44 -1.86 -2.33 -17.79
C VAL A 44 -3.06 -3.23 -17.58
N VAL A 45 -3.24 -3.71 -16.35
CA VAL A 45 -4.42 -4.50 -15.95
C VAL A 45 -5.69 -3.69 -16.25
N PRO A 46 -6.65 -4.24 -17.00
CA PRO A 46 -7.87 -3.54 -17.35
C PRO A 46 -8.71 -3.27 -16.09
N SER A 47 -8.94 -1.99 -15.82
CA SER A 47 -9.80 -1.48 -14.75
C SER A 47 -10.42 -0.14 -15.17
N GLU A 48 -11.50 0.28 -14.52
CA GLU A 48 -12.08 1.61 -14.76
C GLU A 48 -11.05 2.74 -14.55
N SER A 49 -10.18 2.60 -13.52
CA SER A 49 -9.05 3.51 -13.28
C SER A 49 -8.06 3.54 -14.45
N SER A 50 -7.84 2.41 -15.11
CA SER A 50 -6.97 2.32 -16.28
C SER A 50 -7.55 3.07 -17.48
N VAL A 51 -8.88 3.10 -17.65
CA VAL A 51 -9.55 3.83 -18.75
C VAL A 51 -9.36 5.34 -18.59
N PHE A 52 -9.54 5.87 -17.37
CA PHE A 52 -9.26 7.29 -17.09
C PHE A 52 -7.79 7.65 -17.35
N ALA A 53 -6.86 6.78 -16.95
CA ALA A 53 -5.43 6.98 -17.17
C ALA A 53 -5.06 6.92 -18.67
N GLN A 54 -5.68 6.01 -19.43
CA GLN A 54 -5.51 5.91 -20.88
C GLN A 54 -6.03 7.15 -21.60
N PHE A 55 -7.20 7.67 -21.18
CA PHE A 55 -7.75 8.92 -21.70
C PHE A 55 -6.79 10.09 -21.46
N LEU A 56 -6.29 10.26 -20.23
CA LEU A 56 -5.31 11.29 -19.89
C LEU A 56 -4.01 11.14 -20.69
N TYR A 57 -3.54 9.91 -20.90
CA TYR A 57 -2.36 9.65 -21.72
C TYR A 57 -2.55 10.10 -23.17
N LYS A 58 -3.70 9.79 -23.78
CA LYS A 58 -4.00 10.24 -25.16
C LYS A 58 -4.24 11.74 -25.27
N ALA A 59 -4.90 12.34 -24.28
CA ALA A 59 -5.06 13.78 -24.22
C ALA A 59 -3.70 14.50 -24.08
N GLY A 60 -2.78 13.93 -23.28
CA GLY A 60 -1.41 14.40 -23.13
C GLY A 60 -0.54 14.18 -24.36
N GLU A 61 -0.75 13.10 -25.12
CA GLU A 61 0.00 12.75 -26.33
C GLU A 61 -0.19 13.78 -27.45
N SER A 62 -1.42 14.23 -27.68
CA SER A 62 -1.73 15.20 -28.74
C SER A 62 -1.06 16.56 -28.55
N LYS A 63 -0.72 16.93 -27.31
CA LYS A 63 -0.14 18.25 -26.95
C LYS A 63 1.23 18.15 -26.24
N ASN A 64 1.77 16.94 -26.09
CA ASN A 64 2.96 16.62 -25.29
C ASN A 64 2.94 17.21 -23.86
N ASN A 65 1.76 17.25 -23.23
CA ASN A 65 1.51 17.92 -21.95
C ASN A 65 1.61 17.00 -20.73
N PHE A 66 2.40 15.92 -20.80
CA PHE A 66 2.51 14.93 -19.73
C PHE A 66 2.94 15.54 -18.39
N ASP A 67 3.93 16.44 -18.42
CA ASP A 67 4.47 17.05 -17.20
C ASP A 67 3.48 18.04 -16.56
N ALA A 68 2.60 18.67 -17.37
CA ALA A 68 1.53 19.52 -16.85
C ALA A 68 0.46 18.68 -16.13
N ILE A 69 0.09 17.53 -16.68
CA ILE A 69 -0.87 16.60 -16.05
C ILE A 69 -0.30 16.00 -14.76
N LEU A 70 1.01 15.70 -14.72
CA LEU A 70 1.66 15.24 -13.47
C LEU A 70 1.62 16.33 -12.38
N LYS A 71 1.88 17.60 -12.74
CA LYS A 71 1.75 18.74 -11.83
C LYS A 71 0.31 18.94 -11.37
N ASP A 72 -0.66 18.72 -12.25
CA ASP A 72 -2.07 18.80 -11.88
C ASP A 72 -2.39 17.83 -10.73
N PHE A 73 -1.91 16.58 -10.79
CA PHE A 73 -2.09 15.62 -9.69
C PHE A 73 -1.46 16.09 -8.38
N GLU A 74 -0.27 16.71 -8.42
CA GLU A 74 0.35 17.29 -7.23
C GLU A 74 -0.47 18.44 -6.64
N THR A 75 -1.03 19.30 -7.51
CA THR A 75 -1.92 20.39 -7.06
C THR A 75 -3.23 19.87 -6.49
N VAL A 76 -3.77 18.77 -7.03
CA VAL A 76 -4.94 18.11 -6.47
C VAL A 76 -4.59 17.53 -5.10
N ASP A 77 -3.49 16.80 -4.94
CA ASP A 77 -3.09 16.24 -3.64
C ASP A 77 -2.80 17.30 -2.57
N ALA A 78 -2.35 18.49 -2.98
CA ALA A 78 -2.20 19.62 -2.07
C ALA A 78 -3.54 20.25 -1.67
N ALA A 79 -4.50 20.29 -2.59
CA ALA A 79 -5.86 20.79 -2.37
C ALA A 79 -6.67 19.84 -1.49
N THR A 80 -6.61 18.52 -1.74
CA THR A 80 -7.38 17.51 -0.98
C THR A 80 -7.12 17.55 0.52
N LYS A 81 -5.91 17.88 0.95
CA LYS A 81 -5.55 18.04 2.38
C LYS A 81 -6.32 19.16 3.09
N LYS A 82 -6.84 20.14 2.35
CA LYS A 82 -7.63 21.25 2.89
C LYS A 82 -9.14 21.03 2.74
N LEU A 83 -9.52 20.05 1.92
CA LEU A 83 -10.92 19.75 1.63
C LEU A 83 -11.50 18.79 2.69
N PRO A 84 -12.83 18.72 2.82
CA PRO A 84 -13.49 17.79 3.74
C PRO A 84 -13.13 16.32 3.43
N VAL A 85 -13.24 15.44 4.42
CA VAL A 85 -12.94 13.99 4.27
C VAL A 85 -13.67 13.34 3.09
N PHE A 86 -14.90 13.79 2.77
CA PHE A 86 -15.71 13.31 1.65
C PHE A 86 -15.82 14.33 0.51
N TRP A 87 -14.76 15.10 0.26
CA TRP A 87 -14.72 16.11 -0.80
C TRP A 87 -15.12 15.54 -2.17
N GLU A 88 -14.80 14.27 -2.42
CA GLU A 88 -15.15 13.53 -3.63
C GLU A 88 -16.64 13.55 -3.98
N ARG A 89 -17.49 13.62 -2.95
CA ARG A 89 -18.96 13.61 -3.09
C ARG A 89 -19.59 14.97 -2.85
N THR A 90 -18.92 15.83 -2.09
CA THR A 90 -19.50 17.08 -1.58
C THR A 90 -19.01 18.32 -2.32
N VAL A 91 -17.88 18.23 -3.03
CA VAL A 91 -17.23 19.37 -3.69
C VAL A 91 -17.38 19.25 -5.20
N ASP A 92 -18.01 20.24 -5.81
CA ASP A 92 -18.08 20.35 -7.27
C ASP A 92 -16.74 20.80 -7.84
N VAL A 93 -16.11 19.94 -8.65
CA VAL A 93 -14.76 20.16 -9.23
C VAL A 93 -14.70 21.46 -10.05
N GLU A 94 -15.81 21.92 -10.64
CA GLU A 94 -15.87 23.20 -11.39
C GLU A 94 -15.80 24.46 -10.52
N THR A 95 -16.38 24.37 -9.32
CA THR A 95 -16.64 25.55 -8.50
C THR A 95 -15.46 25.89 -7.62
N THR A 96 -14.67 24.88 -7.25
CA THR A 96 -13.50 24.99 -6.39
C THR A 96 -12.40 25.82 -7.07
N PRO A 97 -11.96 26.92 -6.46
CA PRO A 97 -10.94 27.78 -7.05
C PRO A 97 -9.59 27.06 -7.25
N GLU A 98 -9.27 26.11 -6.38
CA GLU A 98 -8.03 25.32 -6.44
C GLU A 98 -7.96 24.40 -7.68
N PHE A 99 -9.11 23.99 -8.23
CA PHE A 99 -9.17 23.12 -9.42
C PHE A 99 -9.28 23.88 -10.75
N LYS A 100 -9.42 25.20 -10.72
CA LYS A 100 -9.53 26.03 -11.94
C LYS A 100 -8.22 26.21 -12.68
N SER A 101 -7.08 26.02 -12.00
CA SER A 101 -5.75 26.09 -12.60
C SER A 101 -5.31 24.79 -13.28
N LEU A 102 -6.06 23.70 -13.11
CA LEU A 102 -5.75 22.40 -13.69
C LEU A 102 -5.91 22.42 -15.21
N THR A 103 -5.21 21.52 -15.89
CA THR A 103 -5.40 21.38 -17.33
C THR A 103 -6.83 20.93 -17.66
N PRO A 104 -7.38 21.34 -18.83
CA PRO A 104 -8.73 20.97 -19.23
C PRO A 104 -8.97 19.45 -19.29
N ALA A 105 -7.93 18.66 -19.58
CA ALA A 105 -7.98 17.21 -19.61
C ALA A 105 -8.18 16.61 -18.21
N THR A 106 -7.45 17.13 -17.21
CA THR A 106 -7.58 16.70 -15.81
C THR A 106 -8.94 17.08 -15.25
N ILE A 107 -9.42 18.31 -15.49
CA ILE A 107 -10.75 18.76 -15.04
C ILE A 107 -11.85 17.88 -15.66
N PHE A 108 -11.77 17.61 -16.96
CA PHE A 108 -12.75 16.75 -17.64
C PHE A 108 -12.76 15.33 -17.05
N THR A 109 -11.57 14.76 -16.83
CA THR A 109 -11.44 13.41 -16.27
C THR A 109 -11.97 13.35 -14.84
N MET A 110 -11.66 14.34 -13.98
CA MET A 110 -12.20 14.41 -12.63
C MET A 110 -13.72 14.52 -12.59
N LYS A 111 -14.34 15.30 -13.49
CA LYS A 111 -15.81 15.35 -13.61
C LYS A 111 -16.40 14.02 -14.03
N TRP A 112 -15.77 13.37 -15.00
CA TRP A 112 -16.21 12.07 -15.48
C TRP A 112 -16.13 11.01 -14.36
N MET A 113 -15.04 11.03 -13.58
CA MET A 113 -14.90 10.20 -12.38
C MET A 113 -15.93 10.55 -11.31
N GLN A 114 -16.25 11.83 -11.10
CA GLN A 114 -17.27 12.28 -10.16
C GLN A 114 -18.66 11.80 -10.56
N ALA A 115 -19.02 11.87 -11.84
CA ALA A 115 -20.28 11.36 -12.37
C ALA A 115 -20.44 9.84 -12.18
N ASN A 116 -19.33 9.11 -12.22
CA ASN A 116 -19.28 7.66 -11.98
C ASN A 116 -19.06 7.29 -10.50
N GLY A 117 -18.88 8.28 -9.60
CA GLY A 117 -18.61 8.03 -8.19
C GLY A 117 -17.23 7.44 -7.88
N MET A 118 -16.28 7.52 -8.82
CA MET A 118 -14.93 6.93 -8.74
C MET A 118 -13.84 7.96 -8.42
N LEU A 119 -14.18 9.14 -7.91
CA LEU A 119 -13.19 10.19 -7.65
C LEU A 119 -12.16 9.79 -6.57
N GLY A 120 -12.50 8.87 -5.67
CA GLY A 120 -11.55 8.30 -4.69
C GLY A 120 -10.47 7.43 -5.30
N ASP A 121 -10.67 6.92 -6.51
CA ASP A 121 -9.67 6.13 -7.23
C ASP A 121 -8.64 7.00 -7.97
N LEU A 122 -8.64 8.33 -7.76
CA LEU A 122 -7.72 9.25 -8.43
C LEU A 122 -6.25 8.90 -8.19
N ALA A 123 -5.91 8.38 -7.00
CA ALA A 123 -4.57 7.88 -6.71
C ALA A 123 -4.15 6.70 -7.62
N ASN A 124 -5.09 5.79 -7.90
CA ASN A 124 -4.86 4.65 -8.80
C ASN A 124 -4.75 5.11 -10.27
N VAL A 125 -5.54 6.10 -10.67
CA VAL A 125 -5.44 6.75 -12.00
C VAL A 125 -4.08 7.42 -12.16
N ARG A 126 -3.63 8.17 -11.15
CA ARG A 126 -2.31 8.80 -11.13
C ARG A 126 -1.19 7.77 -11.27
N ALA A 127 -1.21 6.71 -10.47
CA ALA A 127 -0.19 5.66 -10.52
C ALA A 127 -0.14 5.01 -11.91
N THR A 128 -1.29 4.71 -12.50
CA THR A 128 -1.38 4.14 -13.84
C THR A 128 -0.88 5.12 -14.91
N PHE A 129 -1.24 6.39 -14.83
CA PHE A 129 -0.76 7.41 -15.74
C PHE A 129 0.76 7.60 -15.66
N GLU A 130 1.33 7.63 -14.45
CA GLU A 130 2.78 7.67 -14.23
C GLU A 130 3.49 6.46 -14.88
N THR A 131 2.91 5.26 -14.80
CA THR A 131 3.49 4.09 -15.49
C THR A 131 3.52 4.26 -17.01
N PHE A 132 2.50 4.85 -17.62
CA PHE A 132 2.49 5.14 -19.06
C PHE A 132 3.52 6.19 -19.46
N VAL A 133 3.64 7.28 -18.68
CA VAL A 133 4.63 8.33 -18.94
C VAL A 133 6.05 7.81 -18.78
N ASN A 134 6.30 7.03 -17.73
CA ASN A 134 7.61 6.42 -17.47
C ASN A 134 7.99 5.42 -18.56
N ALA A 135 7.04 4.59 -19.00
CA ALA A 135 7.25 3.69 -20.14
C ALA A 135 7.55 4.46 -21.43
N LYS A 136 6.79 5.52 -21.74
CA LYS A 136 7.05 6.38 -22.91
C LYS A 136 8.45 7.01 -22.89
N LYS A 137 8.91 7.44 -21.72
CA LYS A 137 10.23 8.07 -21.53
C LYS A 137 11.36 7.05 -21.32
N ASN A 138 11.09 5.74 -21.38
CA ASN A 138 12.04 4.66 -21.04
C ASN A 138 12.70 4.88 -19.67
N ARG A 139 11.90 5.21 -18.65
CA ARG A 139 12.37 5.47 -17.28
C ARG A 139 11.82 4.47 -16.30
N VAL A 140 12.64 4.11 -15.33
CA VAL A 140 12.29 3.26 -14.20
C VAL A 140 12.43 4.09 -12.95
N VAL A 141 11.34 4.28 -12.20
CA VAL A 141 11.34 5.01 -10.94
C VAL A 141 11.48 4.01 -9.80
N ALA A 142 12.57 4.11 -9.04
CA ALA A 142 12.73 3.37 -7.80
C ALA A 142 12.16 4.19 -6.63
N LYS A 143 11.18 3.63 -5.92
CA LYS A 143 10.60 4.25 -4.73
C LYS A 143 11.45 3.86 -3.52
N ILE A 144 12.01 4.86 -2.85
CA ILE A 144 12.83 4.70 -1.66
C ILE A 144 12.01 5.20 -0.48
N TYR A 145 11.76 4.32 0.49
CA TYR A 145 11.03 4.64 1.69
C TYR A 145 12.00 4.86 2.86
N ILE A 146 11.84 5.99 3.56
CA ILE A 146 12.67 6.38 4.70
C ILE A 146 11.83 6.86 5.89
N PRO A 147 12.30 6.65 7.13
CA PRO A 147 11.58 6.96 8.38
C PRO A 147 11.34 8.46 8.65
N GLY A 148 12.06 9.33 7.94
CA GLY A 148 12.09 10.76 8.23
C GLY A 148 12.62 11.61 7.08
N PRO A 149 12.91 12.90 7.31
CA PRO A 149 13.39 13.79 6.26
C PRO A 149 14.76 13.34 5.73
N GLU A 150 14.96 13.48 4.41
CA GLU A 150 16.17 13.01 3.70
C GLU A 150 17.47 13.54 4.30
N LYS A 151 17.44 14.74 4.91
CA LYS A 151 18.62 15.39 5.52
C LYS A 151 19.20 14.58 6.68
N ASP A 152 18.34 13.91 7.44
CA ASP A 152 18.74 13.16 8.65
C ASP A 152 19.15 11.72 8.32
N HIS A 153 18.75 11.22 7.14
CA HIS A 153 18.98 9.83 6.70
C HIS A 153 19.75 9.74 5.38
N ALA A 154 20.62 10.72 5.08
CA ALA A 154 21.37 10.78 3.82
C ALA A 154 22.21 9.52 3.53
N ALA A 155 22.76 8.86 4.56
CA ALA A 155 23.47 7.59 4.42
C ALA A 155 22.54 6.44 4.00
N ALA A 156 21.37 6.31 4.65
CA ALA A 156 20.37 5.30 4.30
C ALA A 156 19.83 5.50 2.88
N VAL A 157 19.63 6.75 2.45
CA VAL A 157 19.22 7.09 1.08
C VAL A 157 20.31 6.71 0.07
N LYS A 158 21.60 6.87 0.42
CA LYS A 158 22.70 6.45 -0.46
C LYS A 158 22.74 4.93 -0.63
N ASP A 159 22.62 4.19 0.47
CA ASP A 159 22.62 2.72 0.45
C ASP A 159 21.40 2.17 -0.30
N ALA A 160 20.23 2.77 -0.09
CA ALA A 160 19.02 2.49 -0.84
C ALA A 160 19.19 2.74 -2.36
N LYS A 161 19.81 3.87 -2.74
CA LYS A 161 20.13 4.17 -4.15
C LYS A 161 21.09 3.14 -4.74
N GLU A 162 22.06 2.65 -3.97
CA GLU A 162 22.98 1.59 -4.42
C GLU A 162 22.26 0.25 -4.60
N ALA A 163 21.34 -0.11 -3.69
CA ALA A 163 20.52 -1.30 -3.82
C ALA A 163 19.58 -1.23 -5.05
N ALA A 164 18.93 -0.09 -5.27
CA ALA A 164 18.13 0.17 -6.47
C ALA A 164 18.97 0.02 -7.75
N LYS A 165 20.21 0.54 -7.78
CA LYS A 165 21.14 0.37 -8.91
C LYS A 165 21.51 -1.09 -9.15
N LYS A 166 21.74 -1.87 -8.08
CA LYS A 166 22.01 -3.32 -8.19
C LYS A 166 20.81 -4.08 -8.76
N ILE A 167 19.60 -3.76 -8.32
CA ILE A 167 18.36 -4.34 -8.84
C ILE A 167 18.19 -4.00 -10.33
N HIS A 168 18.43 -2.74 -10.71
CA HIS A 168 18.36 -2.29 -12.10
C HIS A 168 19.41 -2.97 -12.99
N ALA A 169 20.65 -3.09 -12.52
CA ALA A 169 21.72 -3.78 -13.24
C ALA A 169 21.42 -5.28 -13.42
N ALA A 170 20.88 -5.93 -12.38
CA ALA A 170 20.46 -7.33 -12.44
C ALA A 170 19.30 -7.57 -13.43
N ALA A 171 18.46 -6.56 -13.65
CA ALA A 171 17.34 -6.65 -14.60
C ALA A 171 17.75 -6.44 -16.07
N GLN A 172 19.02 -6.09 -16.36
CA GLN A 172 19.54 -5.83 -17.72
C GLN A 172 18.71 -4.82 -18.53
N SER A 173 18.02 -3.89 -17.85
CA SER A 173 17.20 -2.89 -18.51
C SER A 173 18.04 -1.76 -19.08
N LYS A 174 17.68 -1.30 -20.29
CA LYS A 174 18.27 -0.11 -20.94
C LYS A 174 17.61 1.21 -20.51
N ALA A 175 16.63 1.15 -19.60
CA ALA A 175 15.89 2.32 -19.12
C ALA A 175 16.75 3.19 -18.19
N SER A 176 16.46 4.49 -18.11
CA SER A 176 17.10 5.39 -17.14
C SER A 176 16.47 5.22 -15.76
N LEU A 177 17.30 5.14 -14.71
CA LEU A 177 16.84 4.98 -13.32
C LEU A 177 16.68 6.35 -12.64
N ASP A 178 15.44 6.69 -12.28
CA ASP A 178 15.11 7.84 -11.43
C ASP A 178 14.75 7.36 -10.02
N PHE A 179 14.96 8.21 -9.00
CA PHE A 179 14.69 7.87 -7.60
C PHE A 179 13.58 8.77 -7.04
N ALA A 180 12.53 8.17 -6.50
CA ALA A 180 11.46 8.88 -5.79
C ALA A 180 11.57 8.57 -4.29
N ILE A 181 11.78 9.59 -3.47
CA ILE A 181 11.92 9.43 -2.01
C ILE A 181 10.55 9.65 -1.37
N VAL A 182 10.06 8.64 -0.68
CA VAL A 182 8.80 8.64 0.06
C VAL A 182 9.11 8.59 1.55
N GLN A 183 8.55 9.52 2.31
CA GLN A 183 8.70 9.53 3.76
C GLN A 183 7.59 8.69 4.37
N ASP A 184 7.98 7.66 5.12
CA ASP A 184 7.07 6.78 5.83
C ASP A 184 7.33 6.91 7.33
N LYS A 185 6.31 7.27 8.09
CA LYS A 185 6.43 7.52 9.54
C LYS A 185 6.34 6.23 10.36
N GLU A 186 6.00 5.10 9.75
CA GLU A 186 5.88 3.81 10.44
C GLU A 186 7.24 3.13 10.67
N PHE A 187 8.24 3.51 9.87
CA PHE A 187 9.60 3.03 10.06
C PHE A 187 10.28 3.70 11.24
N ALA A 188 10.80 2.90 12.16
CA ALA A 188 11.60 3.38 13.28
C ALA A 188 13.05 3.64 12.85
N SER A 189 13.60 2.77 12.00
CA SER A 189 14.95 2.90 11.44
C SER A 189 15.12 2.07 10.16
N GLY A 190 16.13 2.40 9.36
CA GLY A 190 16.46 1.68 8.12
C GLY A 190 15.82 2.29 6.87
N TRP A 191 15.77 1.52 5.79
CA TRP A 191 15.23 1.95 4.50
C TRP A 191 14.59 0.77 3.78
N ALA A 192 13.65 1.07 2.88
CA ALA A 192 13.13 0.10 1.94
C ALA A 192 13.16 0.67 0.52
N VAL A 193 13.35 -0.19 -0.46
CA VAL A 193 13.37 0.17 -1.88
C VAL A 193 12.47 -0.77 -2.64
N GLU A 194 11.58 -0.17 -3.42
CA GLU A 194 10.82 -0.85 -4.46
C GLU A 194 11.34 -0.43 -5.83
N CYS A 195 11.82 -1.39 -6.62
CA CYS A 195 12.25 -1.15 -8.00
C CYS A 195 11.79 -2.33 -8.87
N MET A 196 11.06 -2.06 -9.96
CA MET A 196 10.60 -3.09 -10.90
C MET A 196 9.85 -4.26 -10.23
N ASN A 197 8.90 -3.97 -9.33
CA ASN A 197 8.15 -4.95 -8.54
C ASN A 197 9.04 -5.86 -7.67
N LYS A 198 10.32 -5.51 -7.46
CA LYS A 198 11.19 -6.14 -6.48
C LYS A 198 11.31 -5.21 -5.28
N PHE A 199 10.98 -5.75 -4.12
CA PHE A 199 11.04 -5.05 -2.86
C PHE A 199 12.26 -5.54 -2.07
N HIS A 200 13.07 -4.63 -1.57
CA HIS A 200 14.17 -4.93 -0.68
C HIS A 200 14.10 -3.98 0.52
N SER A 201 14.00 -4.54 1.72
CA SER A 201 13.85 -3.78 2.96
C SER A 201 14.90 -4.19 3.96
N THR A 202 15.50 -3.19 4.59
CA THR A 202 16.27 -3.30 5.83
C THR A 202 15.61 -2.47 6.93
N ALA A 203 14.36 -2.06 6.74
CA ALA A 203 13.62 -1.23 7.69
C ALA A 203 13.16 -2.05 8.89
N LYS A 204 13.32 -1.50 10.09
CA LYS A 204 12.77 -2.02 11.33
C LYS A 204 11.54 -1.20 11.72
N GLY A 205 10.45 -1.90 12.01
CA GLY A 205 9.26 -1.28 12.58
C GLY A 205 9.48 -0.87 14.03
N HIS A 206 8.58 -0.04 14.57
CA HIS A 206 8.59 0.31 15.99
C HIS A 206 8.29 -0.86 16.94
N HIS A 207 7.74 -1.96 16.41
CA HIS A 207 7.58 -3.22 17.11
C HIS A 207 8.75 -4.14 16.73
N ASP A 208 9.85 -4.07 17.49
CA ASP A 208 10.81 -5.17 17.49
C ASP A 208 10.11 -6.39 18.09
N ASP A 209 9.65 -7.33 17.26
CA ASP A 209 9.07 -8.64 17.63
C ASP A 209 10.05 -9.56 18.39
N SER A 210 11.19 -9.03 18.83
CA SER A 210 12.19 -9.73 19.65
C SER A 210 11.66 -10.21 21.01
N GLY A 211 10.54 -9.66 21.49
CA GLY A 211 9.87 -10.13 22.71
C GLY A 211 9.04 -11.41 22.55
N SER A 212 8.65 -11.78 21.33
CA SER A 212 7.81 -12.97 21.09
C SER A 212 8.57 -14.29 21.25
N ALA A 213 9.88 -14.27 21.02
CA ALA A 213 10.73 -15.46 21.16
C ALA A 213 11.00 -15.84 22.63
N GLN A 214 11.05 -14.86 23.55
CA GLN A 214 11.27 -15.13 24.98
C GLN A 214 10.02 -15.68 25.69
N ALA A 215 8.82 -15.34 25.20
CA ALA A 215 7.57 -15.87 25.74
C ALA A 215 7.32 -17.34 25.34
N ALA A 216 7.95 -17.82 24.27
CA ALA A 216 7.81 -19.20 23.80
C ALA A 216 8.72 -20.21 24.55
N ASP A 217 9.75 -19.73 25.25
CA ASP A 217 10.75 -20.58 25.91
C ASP A 217 10.41 -20.87 27.39
N VAL A 218 9.47 -20.12 27.97
CA VAL A 218 9.03 -20.30 29.36
C VAL A 218 7.64 -20.89 29.38
N ASP A 219 7.55 -22.18 29.70
CA ASP A 219 6.29 -22.87 29.90
C ASP A 219 5.75 -22.61 31.31
N TYR A 220 4.88 -21.62 31.43
CA TYR A 220 4.19 -21.28 32.69
C TYR A 220 3.10 -22.29 33.09
N THR A 221 2.81 -23.28 32.26
CA THR A 221 1.78 -24.30 32.53
C THR A 221 2.35 -25.56 33.18
N ASN A 222 3.67 -25.77 33.12
CA ASN A 222 4.34 -26.91 33.70
C ASN A 222 5.02 -26.57 35.03
N LEU A 223 4.83 -27.46 36.02
CA LEU A 223 5.56 -27.38 37.28
C LEU A 223 6.99 -27.89 37.08
N PRO A 224 8.01 -27.21 37.63
CA PRO A 224 9.39 -27.67 37.52
C PRO A 224 9.57 -29.01 38.26
N ALA A 225 10.23 -29.96 37.61
CA ALA A 225 10.51 -31.26 38.22
C ALA A 225 11.47 -31.11 39.41
N HIS A 226 11.07 -31.63 40.57
CA HIS A 226 11.93 -31.74 41.75
C HIS A 226 12.63 -33.10 41.76
N ALA A 227 13.95 -33.12 41.98
CA ALA A 227 14.70 -34.36 42.12
C ALA A 227 14.38 -35.03 43.48
N PRO A 228 13.98 -36.30 43.52
CA PRO A 228 13.70 -36.97 44.79
C PRO A 228 14.99 -37.18 45.58
N ILE A 229 14.95 -36.83 46.87
CA ILE A 229 16.05 -37.06 47.81
C ILE A 229 15.78 -38.40 48.49
N LYS A 230 16.80 -39.26 48.58
CA LYS A 230 16.69 -40.56 49.24
C LYS A 230 16.41 -40.37 50.73
N THR A 231 15.28 -40.88 51.20
CA THR A 231 14.94 -40.91 52.62
C THR A 231 15.88 -41.87 53.36
N VAL A 232 16.50 -41.39 54.44
CA VAL A 232 17.34 -42.18 55.35
C VAL A 232 16.62 -42.27 56.68
N TRP A 233 16.28 -43.50 57.09
CA TRP A 233 15.64 -43.76 58.38
C TRP A 233 16.71 -44.04 59.45
N ASN A 234 16.55 -43.44 60.63
CA ASN A 234 17.41 -43.71 61.77
C ASN A 234 16.99 -45.03 62.41
N ASP A 235 17.96 -45.90 62.74
CA ASP A 235 17.68 -47.17 63.43
C ASP A 235 17.24 -46.89 64.88
N ASN A 236 15.93 -47.01 65.12
CA ASN A 236 15.29 -46.84 66.43
C ASN A 236 14.19 -47.89 66.64
N VAL A 237 13.68 -48.03 67.87
CA VAL A 237 12.67 -49.05 68.21
C VAL A 237 11.39 -48.92 67.36
N GLU A 238 11.04 -47.71 66.96
CA GLU A 238 9.86 -47.42 66.11
C GLU A 238 10.06 -47.89 64.66
N THR A 239 11.25 -47.70 64.09
CA THR A 239 11.59 -48.23 62.77
C THR A 239 11.70 -49.75 62.77
N GLU A 240 12.10 -50.40 63.86
CA GLU A 240 12.07 -51.87 63.96
C GLU A 240 10.66 -52.45 63.88
N VAL A 241 9.67 -51.79 64.50
CA VAL A 241 8.25 -52.21 64.43
C VAL A 241 7.67 -51.92 63.05
N LEU A 242 7.98 -50.76 62.47
CA LEU A 242 7.45 -50.33 61.18
C LEU A 242 8.17 -50.94 59.97
N ARG A 243 9.36 -51.55 60.14
CA ARG A 243 10.14 -52.20 59.07
C ARG A 243 9.33 -53.13 58.18
N LYS A 244 8.33 -53.83 58.74
CA LYS A 244 7.45 -54.73 57.97
C LYS A 244 6.46 -54.01 57.05
N TYR A 245 6.19 -52.73 57.29
CA TYR A 245 5.20 -51.91 56.58
C TYR A 245 5.81 -50.77 55.77
N ILE A 246 7.09 -50.42 55.97
CA ILE A 246 7.77 -49.31 55.26
C ILE A 246 7.66 -49.47 53.74
N ASP A 247 7.85 -50.68 53.21
CA ASP A 247 7.76 -50.92 51.76
C ASP A 247 6.34 -50.77 51.22
N GLN A 248 5.31 -50.96 52.06
CA GLN A 248 3.91 -50.73 51.68
C GLN A 248 3.56 -49.25 51.75
N LEU A 249 3.98 -48.56 52.81
CA LEU A 249 3.79 -47.12 52.98
C LEU A 249 4.51 -46.34 51.87
N ALA A 250 5.75 -46.71 51.53
CA ALA A 250 6.48 -46.09 50.44
C ALA A 250 5.80 -46.26 49.06
N LYS A 251 5.01 -47.33 48.86
CA LYS A 251 4.19 -47.49 47.65
C LYS A 251 3.00 -46.54 47.65
N PHE A 252 2.31 -46.41 48.78
CA PHE A 252 1.22 -45.45 48.93
C PHE A 252 1.70 -44.01 48.74
N ASP A 253 2.83 -43.63 49.35
CA ASP A 253 3.43 -42.30 49.18
C ASP A 253 3.76 -42.00 47.71
N LEU A 254 4.26 -43.01 46.96
CA LEU A 254 4.57 -42.86 45.54
C LEU A 254 3.31 -42.73 44.68
N GLU A 255 2.24 -43.46 45.02
CA GLU A 255 0.94 -43.35 44.35
C GLU A 255 0.29 -41.98 44.60
N GLU A 256 0.36 -41.45 45.82
CA GLU A 256 -0.14 -40.11 46.16
C GLU A 256 0.69 -39.00 45.50
N GLN A 257 2.00 -39.17 45.37
CA GLN A 257 2.86 -38.17 44.71
C GLN A 257 2.53 -38.01 43.22
N VAL A 258 2.05 -39.07 42.56
CA VAL A 258 1.70 -39.05 41.12
C VAL A 258 0.25 -38.62 40.91
N ASN A 259 -0.68 -39.12 41.71
CA ASN A 259 -2.12 -38.95 41.47
C ASN A 259 -2.75 -37.82 42.29
N GLY A 260 -2.05 -37.32 43.32
CA GLY A 260 -2.65 -36.51 44.37
C GLY A 260 -3.51 -37.35 45.33
N VAL A 261 -3.98 -36.71 46.39
CA VAL A 261 -4.98 -37.27 47.33
C VAL A 261 -6.38 -36.84 46.92
#